data_AF-A0A7J9MAI2-F1
#
_entry.id   AF-A0A7J9MAI2-F1
#
_cell.length_a   1.000
_cell.length_b   1.000
_cell.length_c   1.000
_cell.angle_alpha   90.00
_cell.angle_beta   90.00
_cell.angle_gamma   90.00
#
_symmetry.space_group_name_H-M   'P 1'
#
loop_
_entity.id
_entity.type
_entity.pdbx_description
1 polymer ?
#
loop_
_entity_poly.entity_id
_entity_poly.type
_entity_poly.pdbx_seq_one_letter_code
_entity_poly.pdbx_strand_id
1 'polypeptide(L)'
;MKPNNNELATTFADCSLHFGGPLEASMFLLKVGKKSKIGGFEEVIPGLCFGARNSLDEAAELVKRGTLKSEDFKFFVGYAGWQLDQLREEIESDYWHVAACSPHLIFGDSSDSWSESLWKEILQEMGGHYSELSRKPKQDI
;
A
#
# COMPACT_ATOMS: atom_id res chain seq x y z
N MET A 1 -14.07 19.52 -16.82
CA MET A 1 -14.86 18.37 -17.33
C MET A 1 -15.07 17.46 -16.15
N LYS A 2 -16.31 17.20 -15.69
CA LYS A 2 -16.52 16.26 -14.59
C LYS A 2 -16.24 14.86 -15.14
N PRO A 3 -15.27 14.12 -14.62
CA PRO A 3 -15.03 12.77 -15.06
C PRO A 3 -16.28 11.95 -14.75
N ASN A 4 -16.81 11.28 -15.78
CA ASN A 4 -17.92 10.36 -15.58
C ASN A 4 -17.38 9.15 -14.83
N ASN A 5 -18.01 8.81 -13.71
CA ASN A 5 -17.66 7.69 -12.83
C ASN A 5 -17.40 6.36 -13.59
N ASN A 6 -18.03 6.19 -14.76
CA ASN A 6 -17.80 5.06 -15.67
C ASN A 6 -16.37 4.95 -16.22
N GLU A 7 -15.71 6.08 -16.50
CA GLU A 7 -14.35 6.06 -17.07
C GLU A 7 -13.31 5.60 -16.04
N LEU A 8 -13.46 6.04 -14.79
CA LEU A 8 -12.62 5.58 -13.68
C LEU A 8 -12.83 4.08 -13.42
N ALA A 9 -14.10 3.65 -13.41
CA ALA A 9 -14.45 2.25 -13.23
C ALA A 9 -13.87 1.35 -14.33
N THR A 10 -13.77 1.85 -15.57
CA THR A 10 -13.17 1.10 -16.68
C THR A 10 -11.64 1.09 -16.59
N THR A 11 -11.03 2.21 -16.19
CA THR A 11 -9.56 2.37 -16.15
C THR A 11 -8.91 1.49 -15.09
N PHE A 12 -9.57 1.34 -13.93
CA PHE A 12 -9.06 0.58 -12.79
C PHE A 12 -9.89 -0.69 -12.51
N ALA A 13 -10.62 -1.20 -13.50
CA ALA A 13 -11.52 -2.35 -13.35
C ALA A 13 -10.84 -3.60 -12.79
N ASP A 14 -9.58 -3.82 -13.20
CA ASP A 14 -8.80 -5.00 -12.82
C ASP A 14 -8.02 -4.81 -11.51
N CYS A 15 -8.10 -3.63 -10.89
CA CYS A 15 -7.36 -3.35 -9.67
C CYS A 15 -8.10 -3.91 -8.45
N SER A 16 -7.38 -4.68 -7.63
CA SER A 16 -7.93 -5.18 -6.37
C SER A 16 -8.05 -4.06 -5.32
N LEU A 17 -9.09 -4.20 -4.49
CA LEU A 17 -9.36 -3.30 -3.37
C LEU A 17 -8.94 -3.98 -2.07
N HIS A 18 -8.03 -3.34 -1.33
CA HIS A 18 -7.50 -3.85 -0.08
C HIS A 18 -8.12 -3.13 1.12
N PHE A 19 -8.11 -3.79 2.28
CA PHE A 19 -8.51 -3.16 3.53
C PHE A 19 -7.29 -2.47 4.16
N GLY A 20 -7.31 -1.14 4.27
CA GLY A 20 -6.24 -0.34 4.87
C GLY A 20 -6.47 -0.05 6.36
N GLY A 21 -7.70 -0.15 6.86
CA GLY A 21 -8.01 -0.02 8.28
C GLY A 21 -9.44 0.43 8.58
N PRO A 22 -9.78 0.57 9.88
CA PRO A 22 -11.15 0.75 10.34
C PRO A 22 -11.70 2.17 10.12
N LEU A 23 -10.85 3.18 9.94
CA LEU A 23 -11.30 4.56 9.74
C LEU A 23 -11.67 4.78 8.27
N GLU A 24 -12.78 5.48 8.02
CA GLU A 24 -13.31 5.67 6.67
C GLU A 24 -12.41 6.59 5.82
N ALA A 25 -11.89 6.05 4.71
CA ALA A 25 -11.17 6.79 3.68
C ALA A 25 -11.15 5.98 2.38
N SER A 26 -10.84 6.65 1.27
CA SER A 26 -10.50 5.98 0.00
C SER A 26 -9.18 6.54 -0.50
N MET A 27 -8.18 5.68 -0.56
CA MET A 27 -6.82 6.05 -0.96
C MET A 27 -6.24 5.04 -1.94
N PHE A 28 -5.14 5.41 -2.54
CA PHE A 28 -4.30 4.49 -3.29
C PHE A 28 -2.82 4.79 -3.06
N LEU A 29 -2.03 3.74 -3.21
CA LEU A 29 -0.59 3.86 -3.37
C LEU A 29 -0.26 3.72 -4.84
N LEU A 30 0.72 4.51 -5.27
CA LEU A 30 1.22 4.53 -6.63
C LEU A 30 2.71 4.21 -6.61
N LYS A 31 3.10 3.15 -7.31
CA LYS A 31 4.50 2.84 -7.56
C LYS A 31 5.02 3.74 -8.67
N VAL A 32 6.12 4.43 -8.41
CA VAL A 32 6.70 5.39 -9.35
C VAL A 32 8.12 4.96 -9.73
N GLY A 33 8.40 4.92 -11.03
CA GLY A 33 9.74 4.65 -11.53
C GLY A 33 10.74 5.73 -11.12
N LYS A 34 12.00 5.35 -10.85
CA LYS A 34 13.10 6.23 -10.37
C LYS A 34 13.34 7.53 -11.18
N LYS A 35 12.77 7.66 -12.38
CA LYS A 35 12.99 8.81 -13.29
C LYS A 35 11.78 9.73 -13.44
N SER A 36 10.63 9.39 -12.87
CA SER A 36 9.39 10.12 -13.11
C SER A 36 8.86 10.71 -11.81
N LYS A 37 9.23 11.93 -11.43
CA LYS A 37 8.45 12.62 -10.40
C LYS A 37 7.10 13.00 -11.01
N ILE A 38 6.03 12.43 -10.48
CA ILE A 38 4.68 12.73 -10.93
C ILE A 38 4.12 13.79 -10.00
N GLY A 39 4.02 15.02 -10.49
CA GLY A 39 3.39 16.11 -9.74
C GLY A 39 1.93 15.80 -9.47
N GLY A 40 1.44 16.19 -8.29
CA GLY A 40 0.06 15.93 -7.84
C GLY A 40 -0.06 14.81 -6.81
N PHE A 41 0.98 13.99 -6.61
CA PHE A 41 1.01 12.94 -5.59
C PHE A 41 2.10 13.19 -4.55
N GLU A 42 1.84 12.80 -3.31
CA GLU A 42 2.77 12.95 -2.19
C GLU A 42 3.71 11.76 -2.13
N GLU A 43 5.02 11.98 -2.11
CA GLU A 43 6.00 10.89 -1.99
C GLU A 43 6.14 10.48 -0.51
N VAL A 44 5.82 9.21 -0.20
CA VAL A 44 5.90 8.66 1.15
C VAL A 44 7.29 8.07 1.41
N ILE A 45 7.79 7.29 0.45
CA ILE A 45 9.17 6.77 0.41
C ILE A 45 9.65 6.82 -1.06
N PRO A 46 10.97 6.78 -1.32
CA PRO A 46 11.50 6.81 -2.68
C PRO A 46 10.86 5.77 -3.61
N GLY A 47 10.16 6.26 -4.64
CA GLY A 47 9.46 5.41 -5.62
C GLY A 47 8.08 4.91 -5.20
N LEU A 48 7.53 5.45 -4.11
CA LEU A 48 6.15 5.22 -3.67
C LEU A 48 5.47 6.54 -3.34
N CYS A 49 4.36 6.79 -4.03
CA CYS A 49 3.53 7.94 -3.81
C CYS A 49 2.17 7.55 -3.22
N PHE A 50 1.56 8.49 -2.52
CA PHE A 50 0.22 8.43 -1.97
C PHE A 50 -0.71 9.33 -2.77
N GLY A 51 -1.93 8.85 -3.00
CA GLY A 51 -3.03 9.61 -3.56
C GLY A 51 -4.34 9.31 -2.84
N ALA A 52 -5.21 10.31 -2.81
CA ALA A 52 -6.56 10.20 -2.29
C ALA A 52 -7.59 10.32 -3.41
N ARG A 53 -8.86 10.08 -3.08
CA ARG A 53 -9.97 10.11 -4.05
C ARG A 53 -10.01 11.38 -4.91
N ASN A 54 -9.64 12.54 -4.37
CA ASN A 54 -9.61 13.81 -5.11
C ASN A 54 -8.57 13.85 -6.24
N SER A 55 -7.54 13.01 -6.17
CA SER A 55 -6.44 12.90 -7.16
C SER A 55 -6.64 11.74 -8.15
N LEU A 56 -7.75 10.99 -8.01
CA LEU A 56 -8.03 9.81 -8.83
C LEU A 56 -8.25 10.15 -10.31
N ASP A 57 -8.80 11.33 -10.58
CA ASP A 57 -9.03 11.81 -11.94
C ASP A 57 -7.72 12.10 -12.67
N GLU A 58 -6.77 12.73 -11.99
CA GLU A 58 -5.43 12.99 -12.51
C GLU A 58 -4.66 11.68 -12.75
N ALA A 59 -4.81 10.72 -11.85
CA ALA A 59 -4.28 9.37 -11.99
C ALA A 59 -4.84 8.64 -13.22
N ALA A 60 -6.16 8.67 -13.42
CA ALA A 60 -6.80 8.03 -14.57
C ALA A 60 -6.32 8.64 -15.90
N GLU A 61 -6.16 9.96 -15.95
CA GLU A 61 -5.63 10.64 -17.13
C GLU A 61 -4.17 10.27 -17.42
N LEU A 62 -3.35 10.02 -16.40
CA LEU A 62 -1.98 9.51 -16.58
C LEU A 62 -1.95 8.07 -17.12
N VAL A 63 -2.90 7.23 -16.69
CA VAL A 63 -3.05 5.87 -17.22
C VAL A 63 -3.50 5.90 -18.68
N LYS A 64 -4.49 6.72 -19.02
CA LYS A 64 -4.97 6.89 -20.41
C LYS A 64 -3.87 7.38 -21.36
N ARG A 65 -2.98 8.27 -20.89
CA ARG A 65 -1.82 8.74 -21.64
C ARG A 65 -0.69 7.70 -21.76
N GLY A 66 -0.79 6.57 -21.07
CA GLY A 66 0.24 5.53 -21.04
C GLY A 66 1.49 5.92 -20.24
N THR A 67 1.42 6.99 -19.43
CA THR A 67 2.52 7.39 -18.53
C THR A 67 2.60 6.45 -17.33
N LEU A 68 1.45 5.96 -16.87
CA LEU A 68 1.31 4.97 -15.80
C LEU A 68 0.49 3.79 -16.31
N LYS A 69 0.60 2.65 -15.64
CA LYS A 69 -0.29 1.50 -15.85
C LYS A 69 -1.24 1.37 -14.67
N SER A 70 -2.41 0.78 -14.89
CA SER A 70 -3.33 0.42 -13.79
C SER A 70 -2.66 -0.49 -12.74
N GLU A 71 -1.75 -1.35 -13.17
CA GLU A 71 -0.92 -2.24 -12.33
C GLU A 71 0.01 -1.50 -11.36
N ASP A 72 0.35 -0.24 -11.64
CA ASP A 72 1.19 0.58 -10.76
C ASP A 72 0.41 1.13 -9.55
N PHE A 73 -0.92 0.91 -9.52
CA PHE A 73 -1.81 1.39 -8.46
C PHE A 73 -2.25 0.24 -7.55
N LYS A 74 -2.35 0.56 -6.26
CA LYS A 74 -2.93 -0.33 -5.25
C LYS A 74 -3.93 0.43 -4.41
N PHE A 75 -5.18 -0.02 -4.42
CA PHE A 75 -6.29 0.71 -3.79
C PHE A 75 -6.57 0.18 -2.38
N PHE A 76 -6.87 1.09 -1.47
CA PHE A 76 -7.19 0.76 -0.09
C PHE A 76 -8.48 1.46 0.35
N VAL A 77 -9.35 0.71 1.01
CA VAL A 77 -10.48 1.25 1.78
C VAL A 77 -10.06 1.38 3.23
N GLY A 78 -10.22 2.60 3.72
CA GLY A 78 -9.94 2.96 5.09
C GLY A 78 -8.46 2.97 5.46
N TYR A 79 -8.18 3.43 6.67
CA TYR A 79 -6.81 3.57 7.19
C TYR A 79 -6.75 3.24 8.67
N ALA A 80 -5.56 2.86 9.13
CA ALA A 80 -5.21 2.87 10.54
C ALA A 80 -4.69 4.26 10.91
N GLY A 81 -5.26 4.84 11.96
CA GLY A 81 -4.87 6.12 12.49
C GLY A 81 -4.59 5.99 13.98
N TRP A 82 -3.57 6.70 14.44
CA TRP A 82 -3.18 6.76 15.84
C TRP A 82 -3.47 8.15 16.39
N GLN A 83 -3.89 8.21 17.65
CA GLN A 83 -3.91 9.46 18.40
C GLN A 83 -2.48 9.95 18.68
N LEU A 84 -2.37 11.19 19.17
CA LEU A 84 -1.09 11.73 19.61
C LEU A 84 -0.43 10.77 20.62
N ASP A 85 0.85 10.49 20.41
CA ASP A 85 1.70 9.58 21.20
C ASP A 85 1.28 8.09 21.24
N GLN A 86 0.07 7.73 20.82
CA GLN A 86 -0.43 6.35 20.88
C GLN A 86 0.48 5.34 20.16
N LEU A 87 0.90 5.63 18.92
CA LEU A 87 1.79 4.71 18.18
C LEU A 87 3.12 4.50 18.92
N ARG A 88 3.64 5.57 19.54
CA ARG A 88 4.89 5.50 20.29
C ARG A 88 4.74 4.63 21.53
N GLU A 89 3.67 4.83 22.30
CA GLU A 89 3.37 4.03 23.49
C GLU A 89 3.15 2.56 23.13
N GLU A 90 2.48 2.28 22.00
CA GLU A 90 2.26 0.91 21.52
C GLU A 90 3.57 0.22 21.11
N ILE A 91 4.51 0.95 20.49
CA ILE A 91 5.85 0.45 20.19
C ILE A 91 6.64 0.19 21.47
N GLU A 92 6.61 1.13 22.43
CA GLU A 92 7.29 1.00 23.74
C GLU A 92 6.72 -0.16 24.58
N SER A 93 5.48 -0.55 24.33
CA SER A 93 4.77 -1.66 24.99
C SER A 93 4.80 -2.97 24.20
N ASP A 94 5.68 -3.07 23.19
CA ASP A 94 5.86 -4.26 22.33
C ASP A 94 4.61 -4.71 21.54
N TYR A 95 3.62 -3.83 21.33
CA TYR A 95 2.48 -4.12 20.43
C TYR A 95 2.86 -4.03 18.96
N TRP A 96 3.81 -3.16 18.61
CA TRP A 96 4.31 -2.99 17.25
C TRP A 96 5.83 -3.10 17.16
N HIS A 97 6.30 -3.78 16.12
CA HIS A 97 7.69 -3.76 15.71
C HIS A 97 7.84 -2.99 14.40
N VAL A 98 8.78 -2.04 14.38
CA VAL A 98 9.05 -1.23 13.19
C VAL A 98 10.00 -1.98 12.26
N ALA A 99 9.58 -2.16 11.01
CA ALA A 99 10.38 -2.76 9.95
C ALA A 99 10.63 -1.75 8.82
N ALA A 100 11.78 -1.87 8.16
CA ALA A 100 12.06 -1.09 6.96
C ALA A 100 11.12 -1.54 5.82
N CYS A 101 10.58 -0.58 5.08
CA CYS A 101 9.66 -0.83 3.98
C CYS A 101 10.29 -0.47 2.63
N SER A 102 9.88 -1.17 1.58
CA SER A 102 10.25 -0.85 0.20
C SER A 102 9.04 -0.97 -0.73
N PRO A 103 9.04 -0.28 -1.89
CA PRO A 103 7.98 -0.47 -2.90
C PRO A 103 7.85 -1.92 -3.37
N HIS A 104 8.93 -2.72 -3.27
CA HIS A 104 8.90 -4.13 -3.62
C HIS A 104 8.07 -4.96 -2.64
N LEU A 105 8.10 -4.67 -1.34
CA LEU A 105 7.26 -5.37 -0.36
C LEU A 105 5.77 -5.07 -0.57
N ILE A 106 5.44 -3.83 -0.92
CA ILE A 106 4.03 -3.40 -1.10
C ILE A 106 3.44 -3.93 -2.41
N PHE A 107 4.23 -3.92 -3.49
CA PHE A 107 3.83 -4.35 -4.85
C PHE A 107 4.45 -5.70 -5.26
N GLY A 108 4.95 -6.48 -4.30
CA GLY A 108 5.57 -7.78 -4.50
C GLY A 108 4.57 -8.82 -5.01
N ASP A 109 5.07 -10.02 -5.33
CA ASP A 109 4.40 -11.00 -6.19
C ASP A 109 2.89 -11.13 -5.94
N SER A 110 2.14 -10.89 -7.01
CA SER A 110 0.68 -10.80 -7.09
C SER A 110 -0.01 -12.17 -7.02
N SER A 111 0.45 -13.04 -6.11
CA SER A 111 -0.20 -14.32 -5.85
C SER A 111 -1.32 -14.13 -4.82
N ASP A 112 -2.46 -14.78 -5.05
CA ASP A 112 -3.68 -14.79 -4.22
C ASP A 112 -3.49 -15.19 -2.73
N SER A 113 -2.25 -15.39 -2.28
CA SER A 113 -1.85 -15.68 -0.89
C SER A 113 -1.10 -14.50 -0.25
N TRP A 114 -1.47 -13.26 -0.59
CA TRP A 114 -0.72 -12.04 -0.22
C TRP A 114 -0.61 -11.78 1.28
N SER A 115 -1.63 -12.13 2.08
CA SER A 115 -1.61 -11.83 3.53
C SER A 115 -0.63 -12.72 4.30
N GLU A 116 -0.57 -14.03 4.02
CA GLU A 116 0.37 -14.93 4.70
C GLU A 116 1.80 -14.79 4.15
N SER A 117 1.94 -14.50 2.86
CA SER A 117 3.25 -14.32 2.23
C SER A 117 3.93 -13.01 2.63
N LEU A 118 3.21 -11.87 2.70
CA LEU A 118 3.81 -10.58 3.04
C LEU A 118 4.34 -10.53 4.48
N TRP A 119 3.54 -11.00 5.46
CA TRP A 119 4.00 -11.05 6.86
C TRP A 119 5.25 -11.91 7.02
N LYS A 120 5.27 -13.05 6.33
CA LYS A 120 6.43 -13.94 6.33
C LYS A 120 7.65 -13.27 5.69
N GLU A 121 7.48 -12.60 4.57
CA GLU A 121 8.56 -11.87 3.87
C GLU A 121 9.13 -10.74 4.75
N ILE A 122 8.28 -9.93 5.38
CA ILE A 122 8.71 -8.85 6.29
C ILE A 122 9.53 -9.43 7.45
N LEU A 123 9.05 -10.49 8.09
CA LEU A 123 9.76 -11.14 9.20
C LEU A 123 11.10 -11.74 8.76
N GLN A 124 11.18 -12.24 7.52
CA GLN A 124 12.44 -12.74 6.94
C GLN A 124 13.44 -11.61 6.69
N GLU A 125 12.99 -10.50 6.13
CA GLU A 125 13.80 -9.30 5.89
C GLU A 125 14.29 -8.65 7.18
N MET A 126 13.49 -8.69 8.26
CA MET A 126 13.93 -8.25 9.60
C MET A 126 15.09 -9.08 10.16
N GLY A 127 15.28 -10.32 9.69
CA GLY A 127 16.39 -11.18 10.07
C GLY A 127 16.38 -11.62 11.55
N GLY A 128 17.48 -12.23 11.98
CA GLY A 128 17.67 -12.67 13.37
C GLY A 128 16.53 -13.56 13.88
N HIS A 129 16.06 -13.27 15.10
CA HIS A 129 14.97 -14.02 15.74
C HIS A 129 13.62 -13.87 14.99
N TYR A 130 13.38 -12.79 14.25
CA TYR A 130 12.14 -12.60 13.47
C TYR A 130 12.05 -13.58 12.29
N SER A 131 13.18 -13.87 11.64
CA SER A 131 13.24 -14.86 10.56
C SER A 131 12.92 -16.28 11.05
N GLU A 132 13.28 -16.61 12.29
CA GLU A 132 12.90 -17.87 12.92
C GLU A 132 11.41 -17.93 13.24
N LEU A 133 10.83 -16.83 13.74
CA LEU A 133 9.39 -16.71 13.98
C LEU A 133 8.58 -16.89 12.69
N SER A 134 9.07 -16.40 11.56
CA SER A 134 8.43 -16.54 10.24
C SER A 134 8.21 -18.00 9.81
N ARG A 135 8.93 -18.96 10.41
CA ARG A 135 8.93 -20.38 10.05
C ARG A 135 8.13 -21.24 11.02
N LYS A 136 7.67 -20.68 12.13
CA LYS A 136 6.85 -21.42 13.09
C LYS A 136 5.43 -21.60 12.53
N PRO A 137 4.85 -22.81 12.63
CA PRO A 137 3.46 -23.02 12.22
C PRO A 137 2.54 -22.16 13.09
N LYS A 138 1.48 -21.61 12.49
CA LYS A 138 0.41 -20.96 13.26
C LYS A 138 -0.13 -21.99 14.25
N GLN A 139 0.07 -21.75 15.54
CA GLN A 139 -0.67 -22.46 16.57
C GLN A 139 -2.02 -21.78 16.69
N ASP A 140 -3.07 -22.46 16.22
CA ASP A 140 -4.44 -22.07 16.50
C ASP A 140 -4.66 -22.18 18.02
N ILE A 141 -4.98 -21.05 18.67
CA ILE A 141 -5.52 -21.00 20.03
C ILE A 141 -7.01 -20.76 19.93
#